data_AF-A0A1A7XVJ0-F1
#
_entry.id   AF-A0A1A7XVJ0-F1
#
_cell.length_a   1.000
_cell.length_b   1.000
_cell.length_c   1.000
_cell.angle_alpha   90.00
_cell.angle_beta   90.00
_cell.angle_gamma   90.00
#
_symmetry.space_group_name_H-M   'P 1'
#
loop_
_entity.id
_entity.type
_entity.pdbx_description
1 polymer ?
#
loop_
_entity_poly.entity_id
_entity_poly.type
_entity_poly.pdbx_seq_one_letter_code
_entity_poly.pdbx_strand_id
1 'polypeptide(L)'
;ECSLSSIEDKHDDKSVTTTFGVNRPTISCFFDRGTRYHLRCYMYQARDLLAMDKDSFSDPYAIVSFLHQSLRTVTVRNTLNPTWDQTLIF
;
A
#
# COMPACT_ATOMS: atom_id res chain seq x y z
N GLU A 1 9.35 8.53 9.74
CA GLU A 1 10.74 8.83 9.33
C GLU A 1 11.03 8.07 8.06
N CYS A 2 11.56 8.73 7.04
CA CYS A 2 12.09 8.04 5.86
C CYS A 2 13.50 8.59 5.64
N SER A 3 14.48 7.73 5.89
CA SER A 3 15.89 7.97 5.58
C SER A 3 16.19 7.47 4.18
N LEU A 4 17.03 8.20 3.44
CA LEU A 4 17.71 7.68 2.26
C LEU A 4 19.14 8.26 2.25
N SER A 5 20.08 7.34 2.16
CA SER A 5 21.51 7.48 2.42
C SER A 5 22.29 8.17 1.30
N SER A 6 23.49 8.62 1.70
CA SER A 6 24.49 9.46 1.04
C SER A 6 24.91 9.06 -0.38
N ILE A 7 25.10 10.08 -1.22
CA ILE A 7 26.05 10.08 -2.35
C ILE A 7 26.90 11.34 -2.18
N GLU A 8 28.18 11.17 -1.87
CA GLU A 8 29.18 12.24 -1.89
C GLU A 8 29.92 12.20 -3.23
N ASP A 9 29.95 13.33 -3.95
CA ASP A 9 31.04 13.67 -4.86
C ASP A 9 31.24 15.20 -4.86
N LYS A 10 32.51 15.60 -4.71
CA LYS A 10 33.00 16.96 -4.44
C LYS A 10 33.16 17.80 -5.72
N HIS A 11 32.72 19.07 -5.71
CA HIS A 11 33.52 20.23 -6.17
C HIS A 11 32.88 21.58 -5.76
N ASP A 12 33.70 22.47 -5.21
CA ASP A 12 33.42 23.81 -4.68
C ASP A 12 33.20 24.85 -5.80
N ASP A 13 32.12 25.65 -5.74
CA ASP A 13 32.11 27.04 -5.25
C ASP A 13 30.93 27.86 -5.87
N LYS A 14 30.12 28.46 -4.99
CA LYS A 14 29.03 29.44 -5.22
C LYS A 14 27.81 29.04 -6.08
N SER A 15 27.03 28.07 -5.60
CA SER A 15 25.64 27.88 -6.03
C SER A 15 24.67 28.65 -5.12
N VAL A 16 24.23 29.83 -5.58
CA VAL A 16 22.93 30.49 -5.29
C VAL A 16 22.22 30.01 -4.01
N THR A 17 22.76 30.35 -2.83
CA THR A 17 22.03 30.25 -1.57
C THR A 17 21.25 31.53 -1.30
N THR A 18 20.62 32.07 -2.34
CA THR A 18 19.72 33.21 -2.23
C THR A 18 18.35 32.81 -2.76
N THR A 19 17.32 32.94 -1.92
CA THR A 19 15.87 32.91 -2.22
C THR A 19 15.08 31.59 -2.32
N PHE A 20 15.47 30.50 -1.64
CA PHE A 20 14.57 29.32 -1.48
C PHE A 20 14.08 29.03 -0.04
N GLY A 21 14.29 29.94 0.91
CA GLY A 21 13.54 30.00 2.18
C GLY A 21 13.01 31.42 2.29
N VAL A 22 11.71 31.69 2.30
CA VAL A 22 10.89 31.75 3.52
C VAL A 22 9.40 31.36 3.26
N ASN A 23 9.04 30.90 2.06
CA ASN A 23 7.62 30.78 1.67
C ASN A 23 7.00 29.37 1.75
N ARG A 24 7.57 28.44 2.53
CA ARG A 24 6.91 27.15 2.74
C ARG A 24 6.07 27.21 4.02
N PRO A 25 4.72 27.25 3.93
CA PRO A 25 3.91 27.21 5.14
C PRO A 25 4.19 25.90 5.87
N THR A 26 4.69 26.01 7.10
CA THR A 26 4.79 24.87 8.01
C THR A 26 3.39 24.56 8.51
N ILE A 27 2.72 23.62 7.85
CA ILE A 27 1.41 23.12 8.30
C ILE A 27 1.68 22.19 9.49
N SER A 28 1.28 22.64 10.67
CA SER A 28 1.25 21.81 11.88
C SER A 28 -0.20 21.61 12.29
N CYS A 29 -0.60 20.35 12.46
CA CYS A 29 -1.94 19.96 12.88
C CYS A 29 -1.83 19.34 14.28
N PHE A 30 -2.49 19.95 15.27
CA PHE A 30 -2.57 19.40 16.63
C PHE A 30 -3.96 18.80 16.82
N PHE A 31 -4.03 17.47 16.92
CA PHE A 31 -5.28 16.77 17.19
C PHE A 31 -5.39 16.56 18.70
N ASP A 32 -6.32 17.28 19.34
CA ASP A 32 -6.56 17.20 20.79
C ASP A 32 -6.96 15.78 21.24
N ARG A 33 -7.61 15.02 20.34
CA ARG A 33 -7.77 13.56 20.40
C ARG A 33 -7.74 12.99 18.99
N GLY A 34 -6.73 12.18 18.68
CA GLY A 34 -6.68 11.45 17.41
C GLY A 34 -7.48 10.16 17.48
N THR A 35 -8.66 10.11 16.86
CA THR A 35 -9.32 8.82 16.63
C THR A 35 -8.62 8.11 15.47
N ARG A 36 -7.92 7.02 15.77
CA ARG A 36 -7.39 6.12 14.73
C ARG A 36 -8.53 5.26 14.21
N TYR A 37 -8.87 5.43 12.94
CA TYR A 37 -9.79 4.54 12.23
C TYR A 37 -8.98 3.52 11.45
N HIS A 38 -9.48 2.28 11.41
CA HIS A 38 -8.87 1.20 10.66
C HIS A 38 -9.96 0.67 9.72
N LEU A 39 -9.61 0.44 8.45
CA LEU A 39 -10.54 -0.15 7.49
C LEU A 39 -10.48 -1.67 7.66
N ARG A 40 -11.64 -2.30 7.87
CA ARG A 40 -11.78 -3.76 7.90
C ARG A 40 -12.50 -4.21 6.64
N CYS A 41 -11.76 -4.79 5.71
CA CYS A 41 -12.30 -5.34 4.46
C CYS A 41 -12.51 -6.84 4.64
N TYR A 42 -13.77 -7.26 4.77
CA TYR A 42 -14.13 -8.68 4.80
C TYR A 42 -14.32 -9.19 3.36
N MET A 43 -13.48 -10.16 2.97
CA MET A 43 -13.51 -10.82 1.68
C MET A 43 -14.06 -12.23 1.87
N TYR A 44 -15.28 -12.46 1.40
CA TYR A 44 -15.96 -13.74 1.59
C TYR A 44 -15.55 -14.79 0.55
N GLN A 45 -16.04 -14.67 -0.69
CA GLN A 45 -15.79 -15.63 -1.76
C GLN A 45 -15.83 -14.97 -3.13
N ALA A 46 -15.28 -15.66 -4.13
CA ALA A 46 -15.55 -15.43 -5.54
C ALA A 46 -16.21 -16.67 -6.16
N ARG A 47 -16.88 -16.48 -7.29
CA ARG A 47 -17.66 -17.50 -7.98
C ARG A 47 -17.35 -17.49 -9.47
N ASP A 48 -17.36 -18.68 -10.07
CA ASP A 48 -17.29 -18.88 -11.52
C ASP A 48 -16.10 -18.16 -12.19
N LEU A 49 -14.93 -18.23 -11.54
CA LEU A 49 -13.69 -17.67 -12.08
C LEU A 49 -13.25 -18.41 -13.35
N LEU A 50 -12.53 -17.70 -14.21
CA LEU A 50 -11.94 -18.31 -15.40
C LEU A 50 -10.81 -19.28 -15.01
N ALA A 51 -10.86 -20.47 -15.59
CA ALA A 51 -9.77 -21.43 -15.51
C ALA A 51 -8.60 -20.96 -16.39
N MET A 52 -7.43 -20.80 -15.78
CA MET A 52 -6.22 -20.38 -16.48
C MET A 52 -5.17 -21.49 -16.58
N ASP A 53 -5.31 -22.55 -15.80
CA ASP A 53 -4.37 -23.67 -15.76
C ASP A 53 -4.83 -24.87 -16.61
N LYS A 54 -3.88 -25.75 -16.95
CA LYS A 54 -4.09 -26.91 -17.83
C LYS A 54 -5.06 -27.95 -17.25
N ASP A 55 -5.22 -27.95 -15.94
CA ASP A 55 -6.15 -28.82 -15.21
C ASP A 55 -7.59 -28.26 -15.19
N SER A 56 -7.85 -27.15 -15.89
CA SER A 56 -9.14 -26.44 -15.90
C SER A 56 -9.52 -25.82 -14.55
N PHE A 57 -8.54 -25.58 -13.68
CA PHE A 57 -8.70 -24.81 -12.45
C PHE A 57 -7.77 -23.59 -12.44
N SER A 58 -7.73 -22.91 -11.29
CA SER A 58 -6.86 -21.78 -11.01
C SER A 58 -6.50 -21.80 -9.51
N ASP A 59 -5.45 -21.07 -9.15
CA ASP A 59 -5.07 -20.78 -7.76
C ASP A 59 -5.39 -19.31 -7.36
N PRO A 60 -6.68 -18.94 -7.23
CA PRO A 60 -7.08 -17.56 -7.05
C PRO A 60 -6.67 -16.95 -5.69
N TYR A 61 -6.34 -15.65 -5.74
CA TYR A 61 -6.17 -14.75 -4.60
C TYR A 61 -6.70 -13.36 -4.95
N ALA A 62 -7.03 -12.56 -3.95
CA ALA A 62 -7.41 -11.17 -4.12
C ALA A 62 -6.36 -10.22 -3.50
N ILE A 63 -6.15 -9.07 -4.13
CA ILE A 63 -5.38 -7.96 -3.56
C ILE A 63 -6.35 -6.80 -3.32
N VAL A 64 -6.32 -6.24 -2.11
CA VAL A 64 -7.06 -5.03 -1.76
C VAL A 64 -6.04 -3.93 -1.45
N SER A 65 -6.22 -2.79 -2.09
CA SER A 65 -5.34 -1.63 -1.92
C SER A 65 -6.11 -0.50 -1.26
N PHE A 66 -5.56 0.07 -0.19
CA PHE A 66 -6.11 1.22 0.52
C PHE A 66 -4.98 2.17 0.94
N LEU A 67 -5.09 3.43 0.52
CA LEU A 67 -4.06 4.45 0.72
C LEU A 67 -2.67 3.97 0.22
N HIS A 68 -1.70 3.86 1.12
CA HIS A 68 -0.32 3.46 0.87
C HIS A 68 -0.06 1.99 1.27
N GLN A 69 -1.11 1.18 1.42
CA GLN A 69 -1.02 -0.23 1.79
C GLN A 69 -1.78 -1.11 0.79
N SER A 70 -1.21 -2.27 0.47
CA SER A 70 -1.85 -3.32 -0.33
C SER A 70 -1.72 -4.64 0.41
N LEU A 71 -2.84 -5.30 0.67
CA LEU A 71 -2.89 -6.59 1.36
C LEU A 71 -3.45 -7.67 0.43
N ARG A 72 -2.95 -8.89 0.59
CA ARG A 72 -3.34 -10.06 -0.22
C ARG A 72 -4.10 -11.06 0.64
N THR A 73 -5.12 -11.70 0.08
CA THR A 73 -5.73 -12.87 0.71
C THR A 73 -4.81 -14.09 0.61
N VAL A 74 -5.16 -15.14 1.36
CA VAL A 74 -4.62 -16.47 1.12
C VAL A 74 -4.94 -16.91 -0.32
N THR A 75 -4.02 -17.65 -0.91
CA THR A 75 -4.24 -18.30 -2.20
C THR A 75 -4.97 -19.61 -1.96
N VAL A 76 -6.12 -19.79 -2.58
CA VAL A 76 -6.86 -21.06 -2.53
C VAL A 76 -6.49 -21.84 -3.77
N ARG A 77 -6.08 -23.11 -3.63
CA ARG A 77 -5.58 -23.89 -4.76
C ARG A 77 -6.69 -24.61 -5.53
N ASN A 78 -6.47 -24.81 -6.82
CA ASN A 78 -7.24 -25.69 -7.69
C ASN A 78 -8.77 -25.47 -7.58
N THR A 79 -9.20 -24.21 -7.65
CA THR A 79 -10.62 -23.86 -7.54
C THR A 79 -10.98 -22.62 -8.36
N LEU A 80 -12.18 -22.64 -8.93
CA LEU A 80 -12.79 -21.47 -9.58
C LEU A 80 -13.81 -20.76 -8.67
N ASN A 81 -14.01 -21.30 -7.47
CA ASN A 81 -14.97 -20.80 -6.48
C ASN A 81 -14.29 -20.68 -5.11
N PRO A 82 -13.26 -19.82 -4.97
CA PRO A 82 -12.55 -19.70 -3.71
C PRO A 82 -13.43 -19.09 -2.63
N THR A 83 -13.40 -19.69 -1.44
CA THR A 83 -13.89 -19.06 -0.21
C THR A 83 -12.68 -18.67 0.61
N TRP A 84 -12.49 -17.37 0.82
CA TRP A 84 -11.39 -16.85 1.63
C TRP A 84 -11.79 -16.67 3.09
N ASP A 85 -13.02 -16.20 3.34
CA ASP A 85 -13.54 -15.90 4.69
C ASP A 85 -12.50 -15.13 5.53
N GLN A 86 -11.92 -14.08 4.91
CA GLN A 86 -10.74 -13.38 5.44
C GLN A 86 -11.03 -11.89 5.61
N THR A 87 -10.65 -11.32 6.76
CA THR A 87 -10.67 -9.87 6.99
C THR A 87 -9.27 -9.28 6.83
N LEU A 88 -9.12 -8.32 5.91
CA LEU A 88 -7.92 -7.50 5.73
C LEU A 88 -8.10 -6.19 6.51
N ILE A 89 -7.11 -5.81 7.32
CA ILE A 89 -7.15 -4.63 8.20
C ILE A 89 -6.09 -3.64 7.75
N PHE A 90 -6.51 -2.42 7.42
CA PHE A 90 -5.65 -1.32 6.95
C PHE A 90 -5.60 -0.16 7.94
#